data_AF-A0A925S0C2-F1
#
_entry.id   AF-A0A925S0C2-F1
#
_cell.length_a   1.000
_cell.length_b   1.000
_cell.length_c   1.000
_cell.angle_alpha   90.00
_cell.angle_beta   90.00
_cell.angle_gamma   90.00
#
_symmetry.space_group_name_H-M   'P 1'
#
loop_
_entity.id
_entity.type
_entity.pdbx_description
1 polymer ?
#
loop_
_entity_poly.entity_id
_entity_poly.type
_entity_poly.pdbx_seq_one_letter_code
_entity_poly.pdbx_strand_id
1 'polypeptide(L)'
;MEGWRKDGPIVASVKFEPCAKGRMQFRLQGGPDGIATKIPLQIEDTSFKSGALTLQGRLVMPVATTGPVPLAVLVHGSEHDSAVDANAMQYLLPSQGVAVFVYDKRGTGRSQGEYTQDFDLLAGDAIAALAEARRLRPDAFSRVGYVGGSQGGWIAPLAASRSRVDYAVALYGL
;
A
#
# COMPACT_ATOMS: atom_id res chain seq x y z
N MET A 1 5.56 -17.84 -26.99
CA MET A 1 4.52 -17.77 -25.95
C MET A 1 3.73 -16.49 -26.20
N GLU A 2 2.64 -16.57 -26.98
CA GLU A 2 1.75 -15.43 -27.21
C GLU A 2 0.76 -15.33 -26.05
N GLY A 3 1.12 -14.56 -25.04
CA GLY A 3 0.23 -14.23 -23.94
C GLY A 3 -0.65 -13.03 -24.27
N TRP A 4 -1.55 -13.13 -25.26
CA TRP A 4 -2.49 -12.05 -25.57
C TRP A 4 -3.89 -12.56 -25.92
N ARG A 5 -4.91 -11.82 -25.46
CA ARG A 5 -6.34 -12.09 -25.68
C ARG A 5 -6.66 -12.18 -27.18
N LYS A 6 -7.64 -13.02 -27.54
CA LYS A 6 -8.19 -13.15 -28.91
C LYS A 6 -8.69 -11.81 -29.49
N ASP A 7 -9.10 -10.88 -28.64
CA ASP A 7 -9.76 -9.63 -29.04
C ASP A 7 -8.81 -8.44 -29.23
N GLY A 8 -7.48 -8.66 -29.19
CA GLY A 8 -6.49 -7.59 -29.31
C GLY A 8 -6.34 -6.73 -28.04
N PRO A 9 -5.56 -5.63 -28.10
CA PRO A 9 -5.34 -4.75 -26.95
C PRO A 9 -6.60 -3.95 -26.61
N ILE A 10 -6.89 -3.81 -25.32
CA ILE A 10 -7.82 -2.79 -24.86
C ILE A 10 -7.12 -1.44 -24.96
N VAL A 11 -7.58 -0.58 -25.86
CA VAL A 11 -7.11 0.79 -25.96
C VAL A 11 -7.94 1.67 -25.03
N ALA A 12 -7.27 2.39 -24.13
CA ALA A 12 -7.90 3.40 -23.28
C ALA A 12 -7.23 4.76 -23.51
N SER A 13 -8.04 5.82 -23.63
CA SER A 13 -7.54 7.20 -23.63
C SER A 13 -7.96 7.89 -22.33
N VAL A 14 -7.01 8.52 -21.65
CA VAL A 14 -7.26 9.29 -20.42
C VAL A 14 -6.82 10.72 -20.62
N LYS A 15 -7.66 11.67 -20.23
CA LYS A 15 -7.35 13.10 -20.18
C LYS A 15 -7.55 13.61 -18.75
N PHE A 16 -6.46 14.00 -18.12
CA PHE A 16 -6.50 14.62 -16.79
C PHE A 16 -6.87 16.10 -16.91
N GLU A 17 -7.83 16.54 -16.09
CA GLU A 17 -8.05 17.96 -15.86
C GLU A 17 -7.00 18.51 -14.87
N PRO A 18 -6.84 19.84 -14.72
CA PRO A 18 -5.97 20.39 -13.69
C PRO A 18 -6.24 19.77 -12.31
N CYS A 19 -5.19 19.46 -11.55
CA CYS A 19 -5.29 18.71 -10.29
C CYS A 19 -6.33 19.28 -9.31
N ALA A 20 -6.47 20.61 -9.25
CA ALA A 20 -7.45 21.29 -8.40
C ALA A 20 -8.91 20.90 -8.68
N LYS A 21 -9.22 20.44 -9.91
CA LYS A 21 -10.56 19.95 -10.27
C LYS A 21 -10.79 18.51 -9.83
N GLY A 22 -9.73 17.72 -9.64
CA GLY A 22 -9.84 16.32 -9.24
C GLY A 22 -10.67 15.47 -10.21
N ARG A 23 -10.62 15.74 -11.52
CA ARG A 23 -11.38 15.01 -12.53
C ARG A 23 -10.48 14.45 -13.62
N MET A 24 -10.85 13.29 -14.15
CA MET A 24 -10.29 12.74 -15.39
C MET A 24 -11.41 12.32 -16.32
N GLN A 25 -11.20 12.50 -17.62
CA GLN A 25 -12.05 11.92 -18.65
C GLN A 25 -11.37 10.65 -19.15
N PHE A 26 -12.13 9.57 -19.28
CA PHE A 26 -11.62 8.31 -19.81
C PHE A 26 -12.54 7.76 -20.90
N ARG A 27 -11.95 7.04 -21.84
CA ARG A 27 -12.67 6.27 -22.86
C ARG A 27 -11.97 4.94 -23.03
N LEU A 28 -12.69 3.83 -22.87
CA LEU A 28 -12.23 2.49 -23.24
C LEU A 28 -12.81 2.10 -24.60
N GLN A 29 -11.97 1.60 -25.51
CA GLN A 29 -12.42 1.03 -26.77
C GLN A 29 -13.31 -0.19 -26.51
N GLY A 30 -14.55 -0.16 -26.99
CA GLY A 30 -15.53 -1.21 -26.74
C GLY A 30 -15.99 -1.32 -25.28
N GLY A 31 -15.70 -0.31 -24.46
CA GLY A 31 -16.04 -0.26 -23.04
C GLY A 31 -16.68 1.07 -22.63
N PRO A 32 -16.89 1.27 -21.32
CA PRO A 32 -17.45 2.51 -20.81
C PRO A 32 -16.50 3.69 -21.03
N ASP A 33 -17.09 4.86 -21.25
CA ASP A 33 -16.44 6.16 -21.22
C ASP A 33 -17.12 7.08 -20.22
N GLY A 34 -16.42 8.11 -19.76
CA GLY A 34 -17.00 9.04 -18.79
C GLY A 34 -16.01 9.92 -18.07
N ILE A 35 -16.51 10.56 -17.01
CA ILE A 35 -15.75 11.41 -16.11
C ILE A 35 -15.59 10.67 -14.79
N ALA A 36 -14.36 10.49 -14.36
CA ALA A 36 -14.03 10.01 -13.02
C ALA A 36 -13.65 11.20 -12.13
N THR A 37 -14.07 11.15 -10.88
CA THR A 37 -13.70 12.14 -9.86
C THR A 37 -12.75 11.48 -8.85
N LYS A 38 -11.76 12.24 -8.39
CA LYS A 38 -10.79 11.81 -7.39
C LYS A 38 -11.54 11.45 -6.11
N ILE A 39 -11.26 10.26 -5.58
CA ILE A 39 -11.75 9.83 -4.27
C ILE A 39 -10.97 10.63 -3.21
N PRO A 40 -11.65 11.36 -2.31
CA PRO A 40 -11.01 12.22 -1.31
C PRO A 40 -10.48 11.41 -0.11
N LEU A 41 -9.60 10.46 -0.36
CA LEU A 41 -8.95 9.65 0.69
C LEU A 41 -8.19 10.55 1.68
N GLN A 42 -8.20 10.20 2.96
CA GLN A 42 -7.42 10.93 3.96
C GLN A 42 -6.01 10.34 3.97
N ILE A 43 -5.01 11.17 3.66
CA ILE A 43 -3.60 10.77 3.55
C ILE A 43 -2.81 11.48 4.63
N GLU A 44 -2.05 10.73 5.40
CA GLU A 44 -1.19 11.21 6.47
C GLU A 44 0.22 10.63 6.29
N ASP A 45 1.15 11.45 5.79
CA ASP A 45 2.57 11.09 5.70
C ASP A 45 3.22 11.14 7.09
N THR A 46 4.10 10.19 7.39
CA THR A 46 4.78 10.11 8.68
C THR A 46 6.22 9.63 8.53
N SER A 47 6.99 9.75 9.60
CA SER A 47 8.26 9.05 9.77
C SER A 47 8.24 8.33 11.12
N PHE A 48 8.77 7.11 11.16
CA PHE A 48 8.68 6.25 12.35
C PHE A 48 9.97 5.51 12.61
N LYS A 49 10.15 5.05 13.86
CA LYS A 49 11.35 4.33 14.26
C LYS A 49 11.22 2.83 13.99
N SER A 50 12.27 2.27 13.38
CA SER A 50 12.52 0.83 13.35
C SER A 50 13.94 0.57 13.85
N GLY A 51 14.05 0.13 15.10
CA GLY A 51 15.33 0.14 15.82
C GLY A 51 15.93 1.55 15.87
N ALA A 52 17.18 1.69 15.44
CA ALA A 52 17.86 2.99 15.39
C ALA A 52 17.47 3.85 14.16
N LEU A 53 16.88 3.24 13.12
CA LEU A 53 16.58 3.91 11.86
C LEU A 53 15.24 4.65 11.93
N THR A 54 15.16 5.76 11.20
CA THR A 54 13.89 6.40 10.85
C THR A 54 13.47 5.96 9.45
N LEU A 55 12.26 5.42 9.33
CA LEU A 55 11.65 5.01 8.06
C LEU A 55 10.51 5.95 7.67
N GLN A 56 10.29 6.11 6.37
CA GLN A 56 9.18 6.88 5.81
C GLN A 56 7.93 6.01 5.70
N GLY A 57 6.80 6.53 6.14
CA GLY A 57 5.49 5.88 6.02
C GLY A 57 4.39 6.82 5.55
N ARG A 58 3.25 6.25 5.20
CA ARG A 58 2.01 6.94 4.89
C ARG A 58 0.83 6.08 5.33
N LEU A 59 -0.07 6.68 6.09
CA LEU A 59 -1.38 6.13 6.40
C LEU A 59 -2.41 6.70 5.42
N VAL A 60 -3.16 5.82 4.77
CA VAL A 60 -4.24 6.18 3.85
C VAL A 60 -5.55 5.58 4.37
N MET A 61 -6.48 6.44 4.75
CA MET A 61 -7.79 6.05 5.28
C MET A 61 -8.88 6.17 4.21
N PRO A 62 -9.90 5.29 4.24
CA PRO A 62 -11.11 5.44 3.44
C PRO A 62 -11.85 6.76 3.73
N VAL A 63 -12.73 7.16 2.82
CA VAL A 63 -13.59 8.33 2.99
C VAL A 63 -14.73 8.02 3.97
N ALA A 64 -15.04 8.96 4.86
CA ALA A 64 -16.26 8.98 5.68
C ALA A 64 -16.57 7.64 6.39
N THR A 65 -15.64 7.18 7.24
CA THR A 65 -15.84 5.97 8.04
C THR A 65 -16.74 6.24 9.24
N THR A 66 -17.75 5.40 9.47
CA THR A 66 -18.66 5.50 10.63
C THR A 66 -18.20 4.67 11.83
N GLY A 67 -17.01 4.07 11.74
CA GLY A 67 -16.43 3.21 12.76
C GLY A 67 -15.08 2.62 12.32
N PRO A 68 -14.49 1.70 13.12
CA PRO A 68 -13.19 1.12 12.83
C PRO A 68 -13.18 0.28 11.56
N VAL A 69 -12.15 0.44 10.72
CA VAL A 69 -11.99 -0.24 9.42
C VAL A 69 -10.85 -1.25 9.43
N PRO A 70 -10.83 -2.27 8.56
CA PRO A 70 -9.65 -3.14 8.46
C PRO A 70 -8.42 -2.32 8.00
N LEU A 71 -7.24 -2.67 8.50
CA LEU A 71 -5.94 -2.08 8.14
C LEU A 71 -5.04 -3.12 7.49
N ALA A 72 -4.48 -2.79 6.33
CA ALA A 72 -3.43 -3.54 5.67
C ALA A 72 -2.10 -2.77 5.73
N VAL A 73 -1.08 -3.35 6.36
CA VAL A 73 0.30 -2.88 6.24
C VAL A 73 0.90 -3.51 4.99
N LEU A 74 1.25 -2.68 4.00
CA LEU A 74 1.82 -3.14 2.74
C LEU A 74 3.31 -3.41 2.90
N VAL A 75 3.70 -4.67 2.72
CA VAL A 75 5.09 -5.12 2.72
C VAL A 75 5.52 -5.32 1.27
N HIS A 76 6.23 -4.35 0.71
CA HIS A 76 6.60 -4.36 -0.70
C HIS A 76 7.68 -5.41 -1.03
N GLY A 77 7.95 -5.62 -2.33
CA GLY A 77 8.86 -6.65 -2.84
C GLY A 77 10.34 -6.32 -2.70
N SER A 78 11.17 -6.93 -3.52
CA SER A 78 12.62 -6.76 -3.53
C SER A 78 13.10 -5.52 -4.31
N GLU A 79 12.29 -4.47 -4.38
CA GLU A 79 12.60 -3.26 -5.16
C GLU A 79 13.37 -2.22 -4.34
N HIS A 80 14.10 -1.33 -5.03
CA HIS A 80 14.78 -0.18 -4.42
C HIS A 80 13.92 1.10 -4.45
N ASP A 81 12.80 1.06 -5.17
CA ASP A 81 11.90 2.19 -5.34
C ASP A 81 11.15 2.53 -4.05
N SER A 82 10.72 3.80 -3.96
CA SER A 82 9.82 4.28 -2.92
C SER A 82 8.45 3.64 -3.06
N ALA A 83 8.07 2.78 -2.12
CA ALA A 83 6.73 2.20 -2.10
C ALA A 83 5.67 3.24 -1.73
N VAL A 84 6.05 4.24 -0.92
CA VAL A 84 5.18 5.39 -0.63
C VAL A 84 4.82 6.13 -1.93
N ASP A 85 5.72 6.21 -2.90
CA ASP A 85 5.44 6.91 -4.15
C ASP A 85 4.85 5.99 -5.25
N ALA A 86 5.23 4.70 -5.29
CA ALA A 86 4.91 3.81 -6.40
C ALA A 86 3.83 2.74 -6.13
N ASN A 87 3.56 2.37 -4.87
CA ASN A 87 2.68 1.24 -4.58
C ASN A 87 1.20 1.61 -4.75
N ALA A 88 0.60 1.21 -5.87
CA ALA A 88 -0.79 1.53 -6.20
C ALA A 88 -1.84 0.96 -5.21
N MET A 89 -1.50 -0.12 -4.48
CA MET A 89 -2.42 -0.71 -3.49
C MET A 89 -2.75 0.26 -2.35
N GLN A 90 -1.89 1.25 -2.10
CA GLN A 90 -2.12 2.30 -1.10
C GLN A 90 -3.37 3.16 -1.39
N TYR A 91 -3.84 3.18 -2.63
CA TYR A 91 -5.07 3.89 -3.02
C TYR A 91 -6.21 2.94 -3.37
N LEU A 92 -5.90 1.76 -3.92
CA LEU A 92 -6.93 0.78 -4.28
C LEU A 92 -7.68 0.25 -3.05
N LEU A 93 -6.97 -0.17 -2.01
CA LEU A 93 -7.62 -0.76 -0.83
C LEU A 93 -8.47 0.27 -0.05
N PRO A 94 -8.02 1.52 0.19
CA PRO A 94 -8.86 2.52 0.85
C PRO A 94 -10.08 2.94 0.02
N SER A 95 -10.01 2.86 -1.31
CA SER A 95 -11.19 3.04 -2.16
C SER A 95 -12.27 1.98 -1.94
N GLN A 96 -11.90 0.83 -1.36
CA GLN A 96 -12.78 -0.30 -1.04
C GLN A 96 -13.03 -0.43 0.47
N GLY A 97 -12.75 0.61 1.27
CA GLY A 97 -13.04 0.62 2.70
C GLY A 97 -11.98 -0.03 3.60
N VAL A 98 -10.79 -0.33 3.08
CA VAL A 98 -9.67 -0.91 3.85
C VAL A 98 -8.56 0.13 4.00
N ALA A 99 -8.27 0.54 5.23
CA ALA A 99 -7.14 1.43 5.50
C ALA A 99 -5.80 0.78 5.12
N VAL A 100 -4.84 1.59 4.72
CA VAL A 100 -3.50 1.12 4.37
C VAL A 100 -2.44 1.91 5.10
N PHE A 101 -1.46 1.19 5.66
CA PHE A 101 -0.16 1.79 5.95
C PHE A 101 0.86 1.28 4.92
N VAL A 102 1.42 2.19 4.14
CA VAL A 102 2.51 1.90 3.19
C VAL A 102 3.78 2.56 3.71
N TYR A 103 4.92 1.90 3.55
CA TYR A 103 6.20 2.43 4.00
C TYR A 103 7.32 2.09 3.02
N ASP A 104 8.33 2.95 2.99
CA ASP A 104 9.58 2.66 2.31
C ASP A 104 10.39 1.73 3.22
N LYS A 105 10.84 0.59 2.70
CA LYS A 105 11.77 -0.28 3.42
C LYS A 105 13.06 0.49 3.72
N ARG A 106 13.78 0.06 4.75
CA ARG A 106 15.14 0.54 5.02
C ARG A 106 15.99 0.57 3.74
N GLY A 107 16.70 1.67 3.53
CA GLY A 107 17.52 1.91 2.34
C GLY A 107 16.76 2.06 1.01
N THR A 108 15.45 2.28 1.03
CA THR A 108 14.63 2.59 -0.16
C THR A 108 13.91 3.91 0.02
N GLY A 109 13.56 4.57 -1.09
CA GLY A 109 12.81 5.82 -1.07
C GLY A 109 13.41 6.86 -0.12
N ARG A 110 12.62 7.32 0.86
CA ARG A 110 13.05 8.30 1.87
C ARG A 110 13.48 7.67 3.21
N SER A 111 13.48 6.34 3.32
CA SER A 111 13.86 5.63 4.53
C SER A 111 15.37 5.58 4.73
N GLN A 112 15.82 5.68 5.97
CA GLN A 112 17.24 5.54 6.32
C GLN A 112 17.74 4.09 6.22
N GLY A 113 19.05 3.92 6.36
CA GLY A 113 19.74 2.63 6.39
C GLY A 113 20.12 2.12 5.01
N GLU A 114 20.54 0.86 4.96
CA GLU A 114 20.94 0.17 3.74
C GLU A 114 19.89 -0.85 3.32
N TYR A 115 19.71 -1.00 2.01
CA TYR A 115 18.84 -2.04 1.46
C TYR A 115 19.40 -3.43 1.81
N THR A 116 18.50 -4.37 2.11
CA THR A 116 18.86 -5.73 2.50
C THR A 116 17.76 -6.72 2.12
N GLN A 117 18.11 -8.00 2.10
CA GLN A 117 17.18 -9.12 1.99
C GLN A 117 17.16 -9.97 3.26
N ASP A 118 17.57 -9.40 4.38
CA ASP A 118 17.39 -10.01 5.70
C ASP A 118 15.91 -10.00 6.10
N PHE A 119 15.25 -11.15 5.99
CA PHE A 119 13.80 -11.24 6.20
C PHE A 119 13.42 -11.04 7.67
N ASP A 120 14.29 -11.42 8.61
CA ASP A 120 14.07 -11.22 10.04
C ASP A 120 14.02 -9.73 10.37
N LEU A 121 14.99 -9.00 9.83
CA LEU A 121 15.10 -7.56 10.00
C LEU A 121 13.94 -6.81 9.33
N LEU A 122 13.57 -7.22 8.11
CA LEU A 122 12.45 -6.62 7.37
C LEU A 122 11.08 -6.95 8.01
N ALA A 123 10.92 -8.10 8.66
CA ALA A 123 9.74 -8.38 9.47
C ALA A 123 9.63 -7.43 10.66
N GLY A 124 10.77 -7.06 11.28
CA GLY A 124 10.84 -6.02 12.29
C GLY A 124 10.32 -4.66 11.80
N ASP A 125 10.69 -4.26 10.57
CA ASP A 125 10.18 -3.02 9.95
C ASP A 125 8.66 -3.04 9.77
N ALA A 126 8.11 -4.16 9.30
CA ALA A 126 6.66 -4.30 9.13
C ALA A 126 5.93 -4.20 10.48
N ILE A 127 6.50 -4.75 11.56
CA ILE A 127 5.94 -4.64 12.92
C ILE A 127 5.98 -3.18 13.40
N ALA A 128 7.08 -2.47 13.18
CA ALA A 128 7.19 -1.05 13.50
C ALA A 128 6.20 -0.19 12.70
N ALA A 129 6.00 -0.49 11.42
CA ALA A 129 5.01 0.16 10.56
C ALA A 129 3.58 -0.02 11.09
N LEU A 130 3.22 -1.23 11.54
CA LEU A 130 1.92 -1.47 12.18
C LEU A 130 1.76 -0.66 13.48
N ALA A 131 2.80 -0.61 14.31
CA ALA A 131 2.77 0.14 15.55
C ALA A 131 2.57 1.65 15.28
N GLU A 132 3.22 2.18 14.25
CA GLU A 132 3.04 3.57 13.84
C GLU A 132 1.62 3.83 13.35
N ALA A 133 1.05 2.97 12.51
CA ALA A 133 -0.33 3.12 12.05
C ALA A 133 -1.31 3.23 13.24
N ARG A 134 -1.16 2.35 14.24
CA ARG A 134 -1.96 2.36 15.48
C ARG A 134 -1.74 3.62 16.31
N ARG A 135 -0.51 4.16 16.33
CA ARG A 135 -0.18 5.41 17.03
C ARG A 135 -0.84 6.62 16.39
N LEU A 136 -0.83 6.72 15.06
CA LEU A 136 -1.45 7.83 14.33
C LEU A 136 -2.96 7.84 14.49
N ARG A 137 -3.60 6.66 14.45
CA ARG A 137 -5.06 6.53 14.54
C ARG A 137 -5.45 5.44 15.55
N PRO A 138 -5.37 5.74 16.87
CA PRO A 138 -5.83 4.83 17.91
C PRO A 138 -7.30 4.44 17.69
N ASP A 139 -7.62 3.17 17.93
CA ASP A 139 -8.97 2.60 17.83
C ASP A 139 -9.67 2.72 16.46
N ALA A 140 -8.97 3.18 15.42
CA ALA A 140 -9.53 3.34 14.07
C ALA A 140 -9.61 2.03 13.28
N PHE A 141 -9.07 0.92 13.83
CA PHE A 141 -8.92 -0.33 13.10
C PHE A 141 -9.65 -1.51 13.75
N SER A 142 -10.51 -2.18 12.99
CA SER A 142 -11.30 -3.34 13.46
C SER A 142 -10.55 -4.67 13.33
N ARG A 143 -9.75 -4.81 12.27
CA ARG A 143 -8.83 -5.94 12.03
C ARG A 143 -7.56 -5.41 11.40
N VAL A 144 -6.41 -5.94 11.77
CA VAL A 144 -5.12 -5.51 11.23
C VAL A 144 -4.34 -6.69 10.67
N GLY A 145 -3.57 -6.47 9.63
CA GLY A 145 -2.74 -7.52 9.05
C GLY A 145 -1.72 -7.00 8.05
N TYR A 146 -0.91 -7.93 7.55
CA TYR A 146 0.14 -7.65 6.58
C TYR A 146 -0.26 -8.15 5.19
N VAL A 147 0.02 -7.37 4.16
CA VAL A 147 -0.17 -7.77 2.76
C VAL A 147 1.16 -7.64 2.04
N GLY A 148 1.74 -8.78 1.68
CA GLY A 148 3.08 -8.87 1.10
C GLY A 148 3.07 -9.32 -0.36
N GLY A 149 3.82 -8.64 -1.23
CA GLY A 149 3.99 -9.01 -2.63
C GLY A 149 5.42 -9.44 -2.96
N SER A 150 5.61 -10.48 -3.79
CA SER A 150 6.95 -11.01 -4.14
C SER A 150 7.75 -11.36 -2.87
N GLN A 151 8.94 -10.80 -2.64
CA GLN A 151 9.69 -10.94 -1.38
C GLN A 151 8.85 -10.61 -0.14
N GLY A 152 7.97 -9.60 -0.23
CA GLY A 152 7.06 -9.24 0.85
C GLY A 152 6.13 -10.38 1.26
N GLY A 153 5.82 -11.31 0.34
CA GLY A 153 5.02 -12.50 0.61
C GLY A 153 5.66 -13.48 1.59
N TRP A 154 6.99 -13.45 1.74
CA TRP A 154 7.73 -14.19 2.77
C TRP A 154 7.85 -13.42 4.08
N ILE A 155 8.00 -12.10 4.00
CA ILE A 155 8.16 -11.21 5.17
C ILE A 155 6.84 -11.03 5.93
N ALA A 156 5.70 -10.90 5.23
CA ALA A 156 4.38 -10.70 5.83
C ALA A 156 3.97 -11.83 6.82
N PRO A 157 4.03 -13.12 6.47
CA PRO A 157 3.73 -14.20 7.43
C PRO A 157 4.76 -14.27 8.56
N LEU A 158 6.04 -13.95 8.29
CA LEU A 158 7.07 -13.89 9.33
C LEU A 158 6.77 -12.80 10.37
N ALA A 159 6.41 -11.60 9.92
CA ALA A 159 5.97 -10.51 10.79
C ALA A 159 4.71 -10.90 11.58
N ALA A 160 3.72 -11.52 10.92
CA ALA A 160 2.50 -12.00 11.56
C ALA A 160 2.76 -13.05 12.66
N SER A 161 3.75 -13.94 12.47
CA SER A 161 4.12 -14.92 13.49
C SER A 161 4.74 -14.31 14.76
N ARG A 162 5.17 -13.04 14.69
CA ARG A 162 5.91 -12.32 15.73
C ARG A 162 5.13 -11.14 16.32
N SER A 163 3.91 -10.88 15.84
CA SER A 163 3.07 -9.79 16.31
C SER A 163 1.61 -10.22 16.41
N ARG A 164 0.80 -9.46 17.15
CA ARG A 164 -0.65 -9.74 17.29
C ARG A 164 -1.42 -9.06 16.15
N VAL A 165 -1.69 -9.84 15.11
CA VAL A 165 -2.49 -9.44 13.93
C VAL A 165 -3.57 -10.47 13.64
N ASP A 166 -4.59 -10.06 12.87
CA ASP A 166 -5.75 -10.88 12.52
C ASP A 166 -5.54 -11.67 11.22
N TYR A 167 -4.63 -11.23 10.35
CA TYR A 167 -4.38 -11.87 9.07
C TYR A 167 -2.99 -11.55 8.47
N ALA A 168 -2.56 -12.40 7.53
CA ALA A 168 -1.47 -12.14 6.62
C ALA A 168 -1.85 -12.64 5.21
N VAL A 169 -1.50 -11.88 4.17
CA VAL A 169 -1.75 -12.22 2.77
C VAL A 169 -0.43 -12.21 2.01
N ALA A 170 -0.12 -13.30 1.31
CA ALA A 170 1.02 -13.40 0.40
C ALA A 170 0.54 -13.38 -1.04
N LEU A 171 1.06 -12.45 -1.85
CA LEU A 171 0.75 -12.28 -3.27
C LEU A 171 1.98 -12.59 -4.10
N TYR A 172 1.90 -13.63 -4.94
CA TYR A 172 2.97 -14.05 -5.86
C TYR A 172 4.35 -14.22 -5.17
N GLY A 173 4.36 -14.65 -3.91
CA GLY A 173 5.57 -15.11 -3.23
C GLY A 173 5.83 -16.54 -3.67
N LEU A 174 6.85 -16.75 -4.49
CA LEU A 174 7.38 -18.07 -4.85
C LEU A 174 8.65 -18.34 -4.05
#